data_AF-U9TA05-F1
#
_entry.id   AF-U9TA05-F1
#
_cell.length_a   1.000
_cell.length_b   1.000
_cell.length_c   1.000
_cell.angle_alpha   90.00
_cell.angle_beta   90.00
_cell.angle_gamma   90.00
#
_symmetry.space_group_name_H-M   'P 1'
#
loop_
_entity.id
_entity.type
_entity.pdbx_description
1 polymer ?
#
loop_
_entity_poly.entity_id
_entity_poly.type
_entity_poly.pdbx_seq_one_letter_code
_entity_poly.pdbx_strand_id
1 'polypeptide(L)'
;MIRNSKIENITGDKLINILHNFENLEKLCMIPSNLHRNHIKQLEKHSRLKEVLLIGGCTEKAERYIEENRNRKLFIKIMHTYGFLRF
;
A
#
# COMPACT_ATOMS: atom_id res chain seq x y z
N MET A 1 5.09 -21.61 1.52
CA MET A 1 6.17 -20.92 2.26
C MET A 1 5.91 -19.42 2.21
N ILE A 2 5.33 -18.84 3.26
CA ILE A 2 5.09 -17.38 3.32
C ILE A 2 6.38 -16.75 3.83
N ARG A 3 7.11 -16.05 2.95
CA ARG A 3 8.31 -15.29 3.34
C ARG A 3 7.87 -13.96 3.96
N ASN A 4 7.94 -13.88 5.28
CA ASN A 4 7.79 -12.61 5.99
C ASN A 4 9.13 -11.87 5.95
N SER A 5 9.26 -10.90 5.04
CA SER A 5 10.42 -10.03 4.95
C SER A 5 10.10 -8.69 5.59
N LYS A 6 10.85 -8.31 6.64
CA LYS A 6 10.76 -6.99 7.25
C LYS A 6 11.61 -6.02 6.43
N ILE A 7 10.98 -4.98 5.90
CA ILE A 7 11.64 -3.92 5.15
C ILE A 7 11.63 -2.67 6.03
N GLU A 8 12.80 -2.27 6.55
CA GLU A 8 12.96 -1.10 7.42
C GLU A 8 13.65 0.04 6.67
N ASN A 9 13.35 1.30 7.05
CA ASN A 9 14.00 2.52 6.52
C ASN A 9 13.92 2.70 4.99
N ILE A 10 12.84 2.23 4.36
CA ILE A 10 12.62 2.39 2.92
C ILE A 10 11.65 3.56 2.68
N THR A 11 12.06 4.50 1.82
CA THR A 11 11.21 5.60 1.36
C THR A 11 10.09 5.06 0.46
N GLY A 12 8.99 5.80 0.36
CA GLY A 12 7.87 5.40 -0.50
C GLY A 12 8.29 5.04 -1.93
N ASP A 13 9.13 5.87 -2.57
CA ASP A 13 9.63 5.60 -3.93
C ASP A 13 10.46 4.31 -4.03
N LYS A 14 11.37 4.06 -3.09
CA LYS A 14 12.17 2.82 -3.07
C LYS A 14 11.28 1.60 -2.89
N LEU A 15 10.26 1.70 -2.04
CA LEU A 15 9.30 0.62 -1.85
C LEU A 15 8.55 0.33 -3.14
N ILE A 16 8.05 1.35 -3.84
CA ILE A 16 7.33 1.16 -5.09
C ILE A 16 8.22 0.50 -6.16
N ASN A 17 9.47 0.95 -6.30
CA ASN A 17 10.42 0.33 -7.22
C ASN A 17 10.66 -1.15 -6.89
N ILE A 18 10.81 -1.48 -5.60
CA ILE A 18 10.93 -2.87 -5.15
C ILE A 18 9.69 -3.67 -5.54
N LEU A 19 8.49 -3.11 -5.33
CA LEU A 19 7.23 -3.79 -5.66
C LEU A 19 7.11 -4.06 -7.16
N HIS A 20 7.55 -3.14 -8.02
CA HIS A 20 7.58 -3.35 -9.48
C HIS A 20 8.48 -4.50 -9.94
N ASN A 21 9.48 -4.89 -9.15
CA ASN A 21 10.32 -6.05 -9.47
C ASN A 21 9.59 -7.39 -9.22
N PHE A 22 8.47 -7.38 -8.49
CA PHE A 22 7.67 -8.58 -8.26
C PHE A 22 6.58 -8.72 -9.33
N GLU A 23 6.99 -9.15 -10.53
CA GLU A 23 6.10 -9.23 -11.70
C GLU A 23 4.80 -10.01 -11.44
N ASN A 24 4.86 -11.04 -10.59
CA ASN A 24 3.72 -11.91 -10.25
C ASN A 24 2.95 -11.47 -8.99
N LEU A 25 3.22 -10.28 -8.44
CA LEU A 25 2.56 -9.78 -7.24
C LEU A 25 1.09 -9.42 -7.53
N GLU A 26 0.17 -10.19 -6.96
CA GLU A 26 -1.27 -9.93 -7.08
C GLU A 26 -1.89 -9.29 -5.85
N LYS A 27 -1.33 -9.57 -4.67
CA LYS A 27 -1.83 -9.09 -3.37
C LYS A 27 -0.69 -8.56 -2.53
N LEU A 28 -0.86 -7.38 -1.95
CA LEU A 28 0.12 -6.73 -1.08
C LEU A 28 -0.53 -6.36 0.25
N CYS A 29 0.11 -6.72 1.35
CA CYS A 29 -0.23 -6.23 2.67
C CYS A 29 0.99 -5.54 3.28
N MET A 30 0.83 -4.33 3.78
CA MET A 30 1.94 -3.55 4.33
C MET A 30 1.49 -2.55 5.39
N ILE A 31 2.43 -2.20 6.28
CA ILE A 31 2.31 -1.10 7.24
C ILE A 31 3.19 0.04 6.73
N PRO A 32 2.67 0.97 5.92
CA PRO A 32 3.47 2.09 5.41
C PRO A 32 3.76 3.11 6.52
N SER A 33 4.96 3.70 6.48
CA SER A 33 5.31 4.83 7.36
C SER A 33 4.90 6.19 6.79
N ASN A 34 4.79 6.35 5.46
CA ASN A 34 4.36 7.60 4.80
C ASN A 34 4.09 7.42 3.28
N LEU A 35 2.97 6.80 2.90
CA LEU A 35 2.55 6.75 1.48
C LEU A 35 1.79 8.01 1.07
N HIS A 36 2.24 8.64 -0.02
CA HIS A 36 1.61 9.80 -0.65
C HIS A 36 0.76 9.36 -1.85
N ARG A 37 -0.11 10.27 -2.32
CA ARG A 37 -0.97 10.08 -3.50
C ARG A 37 -0.20 9.57 -4.72
N ASN A 38 1.00 10.09 -4.97
CA ASN A 38 1.80 9.67 -6.12
C ASN A 38 2.26 8.22 -6.01
N HIS A 39 2.57 7.73 -4.80
CA HIS A 39 2.92 6.32 -4.61
C HIS A 39 1.71 5.41 -4.89
N ILE A 40 0.50 5.81 -4.48
CA ILE A 40 -0.73 5.07 -4.80
C ILE A 40 -0.94 4.98 -6.31
N LYS A 41 -0.77 6.08 -7.03
CA LYS A 41 -0.84 6.09 -8.51
C LYS A 41 0.18 5.16 -9.16
N GLN A 42 1.38 5.02 -8.57
CA GLN A 42 2.37 4.10 -9.09
C GLN A 42 2.00 2.64 -8.80
N LEU A 43 1.45 2.32 -7.61
CA LEU A 43 0.90 0.99 -7.32
C LEU A 43 -0.18 0.57 -8.32
N GLU A 44 -1.05 1.50 -8.73
CA GLU A 44 -2.09 1.24 -9.74
C GLU A 44 -1.52 0.88 -11.12
N LYS A 45 -0.28 1.27 -11.43
CA LYS A 45 0.40 0.90 -12.68
C LYS A 45 0.98 -0.51 -12.67
N HIS A 46 1.01 -1.16 -11.51
CA HIS A 46 1.51 -2.53 -11.41
C HIS A 46 0.58 -3.48 -12.18
N SER A 47 1.12 -4.21 -13.16
CA SER A 47 0.35 -4.92 -14.18
C SER A 47 -0.62 -5.96 -13.60
N ARG A 48 -0.16 -6.70 -12.60
CA ARG A 48 -0.86 -7.84 -11.97
C ARG A 48 -1.42 -7.56 -10.57
N LEU A 49 -1.14 -6.40 -9.99
CA LEU A 49 -1.58 -6.10 -8.62
C LEU A 49 -3.09 -5.87 -8.64
N LYS A 50 -3.81 -6.63 -7.82
CA LYS A 50 -5.28 -6.62 -7.72
C LYS A 50 -5.75 -6.10 -6.38
N GLU A 51 -4.97 -6.35 -5.32
CA GLU A 51 -5.36 -6.05 -3.95
C GLU A 51 -4.21 -5.44 -3.14
N VAL A 52 -4.47 -4.34 -2.44
CA VAL A 52 -3.55 -3.73 -1.47
C VAL A 52 -4.28 -3.50 -0.15
N LEU A 53 -3.69 -4.00 0.94
CA LEU A 53 -4.09 -3.71 2.30
C LEU A 53 -3.04 -2.84 2.98
N LEU A 54 -3.42 -1.61 3.33
CA LEU A 54 -2.59 -0.66 4.08
C LEU A 54 -3.02 -0.67 5.55
N ILE A 55 -2.13 -1.11 6.44
CA ILE A 55 -2.36 -1.15 7.88
C ILE A 55 -1.70 0.07 8.51
N GLY A 56 -2.42 0.79 9.38
CA GLY A 56 -1.92 2.01 10.04
C GLY A 56 -2.20 3.30 9.28
N GLY A 57 -2.84 3.22 8.11
CA GLY A 57 -3.20 4.39 7.30
C GLY A 57 -2.12 4.82 6.31
N CYS A 58 -2.36 5.92 5.60
CA CYS A 58 -1.36 6.63 4.83
C CYS A 58 -1.57 8.15 4.98
N THR A 59 -0.94 8.97 4.15
CA THR A 59 -1.18 10.43 4.25
C THR A 59 -2.63 10.76 3.92
N GLU A 60 -3.23 11.74 4.61
CA GLU A 60 -4.65 12.12 4.43
C GLU A 60 -5.02 12.38 2.95
N LYS A 61 -4.12 13.02 2.19
CA LYS A 61 -4.31 13.25 0.75
C LYS A 61 -4.34 11.97 -0.07
N ALA A 62 -3.60 10.94 0.35
CA ALA A 62 -3.64 9.63 -0.27
C ALA A 62 -4.93 8.88 0.11
N GLU A 63 -5.36 8.96 1.36
CA GLU A 63 -6.61 8.35 1.84
C GLU A 63 -7.82 8.94 1.12
N ARG A 64 -7.94 10.27 1.07
CA ARG A 64 -8.99 10.95 0.29
C ARG A 64 -8.97 10.54 -1.18
N TYR A 65 -7.78 10.50 -1.79
CA TYR A 65 -7.65 10.02 -3.16
C TYR A 65 -8.15 8.58 -3.32
N ILE A 66 -7.97 7.71 -2.32
CA ILE A 66 -8.46 6.33 -2.31
C ILE A 66 -9.98 6.28 -2.20
N GLU A 67 -10.57 7.04 -1.29
CA GLU A 67 -12.01 7.05 -1.05
C GLU A 67 -12.82 7.66 -2.21
N GLU A 68 -12.30 8.71 -2.84
CA GLU A 68 -12.93 9.43 -3.95
C GLU A 68 -12.96 8.60 -5.24
N ASN A 69 -12.00 7.71 -5.43
CA ASN A 69 -11.91 6.87 -6.63
C ASN A 69 -12.37 5.44 -6.31
N ARG A 70 -13.66 5.17 -6.44
CA ARG A 70 -14.21 3.82 -6.20
C ARG A 70 -14.15 2.89 -7.41
N ASN A 71 -13.95 3.40 -8.63
CA ASN A 71 -13.95 2.62 -9.87
C ASN A 71 -12.53 2.23 -10.34
N ARG A 72 -11.65 1.85 -9.40
CA ARG A 72 -10.25 1.55 -9.70
C ARG A 72 -10.10 0.09 -10.12
N LYS A 73 -9.13 -0.17 -11.00
CA LYS A 73 -8.66 -1.53 -11.31
C LYS A 73 -8.07 -2.22 -10.07
N LEU A 74 -7.43 -1.45 -9.20
CA LEU A 74 -6.76 -1.93 -8.00
C LEU A 74 -7.64 -1.73 -6.76
N PHE A 75 -8.00 -2.80 -6.07
CA PHE A 75 -8.71 -2.70 -4.81
C PHE A 75 -7.75 -2.31 -3.68
N ILE A 76 -8.01 -1.18 -3.02
CA ILE A 76 -7.18 -0.70 -1.91
C ILE A 76 -8.05 -0.56 -0.68
N LYS A 77 -7.66 -1.25 0.41
CA LYS A 77 -8.30 -1.15 1.72
C LYS A 77 -7.34 -0.55 2.72
N ILE A 78 -7.84 0.39 3.51
CA ILE A 78 -7.11 1.01 4.61
C ILE A 78 -7.68 0.48 5.92
N MET A 79 -6.80 -0.02 6.79
CA MET A 79 -7.13 -0.44 8.14
C MET A 79 -6.36 0.43 9.12
N HIS A 80 -7.04 1.39 9.73
CA HIS A 80 -6.44 2.17 10.79
C HIS A 80 -6.22 1.32 12.04
N THR A 81 -5.07 1.46 12.68
CA THR A 81 -4.71 0.75 13.90
C THR A 81 -5.28 1.40 15.16
N TYR A 82 -6.12 2.44 15.03
CA TYR A 82 -6.86 3.08 16.13
C TYR A 82 -7.87 2.09 16.73
N GLY A 83 -7.35 1.21 17.60
CA GLY A 83 -8.08 0.16 18.29
C GLY A 83 -7.20 -0.97 18.83
N PHE A 84 -5.96 -1.13 18.34
CA PHE A 84 -5.10 -2.26 18.73
C PHE A 84 -4.00 -1.92 19.76
N LEU A 85 -3.82 -0.64 20.10
CA LEU A 85 -2.77 -0.16 21.02
C LEU A 85 -3.33 0.76 22.11
N ARG A 86 -4.40 0.32 22.78
CA ARG A 86 -4.69 0.79 24.15
C ARG A 86 -4.18 -0.28 25.12
N PHE A 87 -2.91 -0.17 25.49
CA PHE A 87 -2.33 -0.79 26.68
C PHE A 87 -1.61 0.31 27.46
#